data_AF-A0A7V3SUR1-F1
#
_entry.id   AF-A0A7V3SUR1-F1
#
_cell.length_a   1.000
_cell.length_b   1.000
_cell.length_c   1.000
_cell.angle_alpha   90.00
_cell.angle_beta   90.00
_cell.angle_gamma   90.00
#
_symmetry.space_group_name_H-M   'P 1'
#
loop_
_entity.id
_entity.type
_entity.pdbx_description
1 polymer ?
#
loop_
_entity_poly.entity_id
_entity_poly.type
_entity_poly.pdbx_seq_one_letter_code
_entity_poly.pdbx_strand_id
1 'polypeptide(L)' 'MTFRQFINKIFFIEILKGMALTFKRMLTPAVTIQYPKERRPIAPGFRGQHALAKDSMGRAKCVGCGLCA' A
#
# COMPACT_ATOMS: atom_id res chain seq x y z
N MET A 1 0.08 -45.95 0.13
CA MET A 1 0.65 -44.66 -0.32
C MET A 1 1.11 -44.83 -1.75
N THR A 2 0.66 -43.99 -2.68
CA THR A 2 1.03 -44.10 -4.10
C THR A 2 2.53 -43.81 -4.28
N PHE A 3 3.21 -44.60 -5.12
CA PHE A 3 4.67 -44.51 -5.37
C PHE A 3 5.14 -43.07 -5.71
N ARG A 4 4.32 -42.32 -6.45
CA ARG A 4 4.53 -40.88 -6.74
C ARG A 4 4.58 -39.99 -5.49
N GLN A 5 3.74 -40.24 -4.49
CA GLN A 5 3.72 -39.44 -3.26
C GLN A 5 4.96 -39.70 -2.40
N PHE A 6 5.50 -40.93 -2.46
CA PHE A 6 6.72 -41.29 -1.74
C PHE A 6 7.95 -40.57 -2.34
N ILE A 7 8.07 -40.54 -3.67
CA ILE A 7 9.11 -39.79 -4.39
C ILE A 7 9.02 -38.29 -4.08
N ASN A 8 7.83 -37.69 -4.17
CA ASN A 8 7.67 -36.25 -3.90
C ASN A 8 8.02 -35.86 -2.46
N LYS A 9 7.80 -36.76 -1.49
CA LYS A 9 8.16 -36.54 -0.08
C LYS A 9 9.65 -36.72 0.19
N ILE A 10 10.29 -37.71 -0.41
CA ILE A 10 11.74 -37.95 -0.23
C ILE A 10 12.57 -36.85 -0.89
N PHE A 11 12.18 -36.41 -2.08
CA PHE A 11 12.91 -35.38 -2.83
C PHE A 11 12.46 -33.94 -2.51
N PHE A 12 11.59 -33.73 -1.51
CA PHE A 12 11.11 -32.42 -1.06
C PHE A 12 10.71 -31.45 -2.19
N ILE A 13 10.09 -31.99 -3.25
CA ILE A 13 9.84 -31.26 -4.49
C ILE A 13 8.97 -30.01 -4.25
N GLU A 14 8.03 -30.06 -3.29
CA GLU A 14 7.19 -28.92 -2.93
C GLU A 14 7.97 -27.78 -2.26
N ILE A 15 9.00 -28.09 -1.46
CA ILE A 15 9.86 -27.07 -0.85
C ILE A 15 10.70 -26.37 -1.92
N LEU A 16 11.27 -27.15 -2.85
CA LEU A 16 12.04 -26.60 -3.97
C LEU A 16 11.19 -25.70 -4.86
N LYS A 17 9.92 -26.06 -5.13
CA LYS A 17 8.98 -25.19 -5.85
C LYS A 17 8.72 -23.87 -5.10
N GLY A 18 8.53 -23.93 -3.78
CA GLY A 18 8.38 -22.74 -2.93
C GLY A 18 9.61 -21.84 -2.97
N MET A 19 10.80 -22.42 -2.85
CA MET A 19 12.07 -21.69 -2.93
C MET A 19 12.29 -21.07 -4.32
N ALA A 20 11.95 -21.78 -5.39
CA ALA A 20 12.04 -21.23 -6.75
C ALA A 20 11.18 -19.97 -6.91
N LEU A 21 9.98 -19.95 -6.29
CA LEU A 21 9.13 -18.76 -6.27
C LEU A 21 9.75 -17.61 -5.48
N THR A 22 10.34 -17.88 -4.32
CA THR A 22 11.00 -16.83 -3.52
C THR A 22 12.21 -16.25 -4.25
N PHE A 23 13.04 -17.09 -4.87
CA PHE A 23 14.16 -16.64 -5.69
C PHE A 23 13.70 -15.79 -6.87
N LYS A 24 12.60 -16.19 -7.54
CA LYS A 24 12.00 -15.38 -8.60
C LYS A 24 11.57 -14.00 -8.09
N ARG A 25 10.92 -13.92 -6.92
CA ARG A 25 10.46 -12.63 -6.35
C ARG A 25 11.63 -11.77 -5.89
N MET A 26 12.71 -12.36 -5.37
CA MET A 26 13.90 -11.64 -4.92
C MET A 26 14.56 -10.83 -6.04
N LEU A 27 14.50 -11.34 -7.28
CA LEU A 27 15.04 -10.68 -8.48
C LEU A 27 14.04 -9.71 -9.15
N THR A 28 12.79 -9.64 -8.69
CA THR A 28 11.82 -8.67 -9.23
C THR A 28 12.03 -7.28 -8.63
N PRO A 29 11.72 -6.21 -9.39
CA PRO A 29 11.83 -4.85 -8.87
C PRO A 29 10.93 -4.62 -7.65
N ALA A 30 11.45 -3.85 -6.68
CA ALA A 30 10.69 -3.45 -5.51
C ALA A 30 9.54 -2.50 -5.88
N VAL A 31 8.40 -2.67 -5.22
CA VAL A 31 7.20 -1.81 -5.40
C VAL A 31 7.16 -0.61 -4.44
N THR A 32 8.25 -0.39 -3.71
CA THR A 32 8.37 0.66 -2.69
C THR A 32 8.69 2.02 -3.33
N ILE A 33 8.21 3.09 -2.70
CA ILE A 33 8.53 4.47 -3.06
C ILE A 33 9.48 5.09 -2.03
N GLN A 34 10.36 5.98 -2.46
CA GLN A 34 11.36 6.61 -1.59
C GLN A 34 10.80 7.87 -0.90
N TYR A 35 10.10 7.70 0.22
CA TYR A 35 9.66 8.84 1.05
C TYR A 35 10.86 9.46 1.78
N PRO A 36 11.00 10.80 1.88
CA PRO A 36 10.04 11.85 1.50
C PRO A 36 10.20 12.41 0.07
N LYS A 37 11.20 11.93 -0.69
CA LYS A 37 11.52 12.43 -2.04
C LYS A 37 10.40 12.18 -3.04
N GLU A 38 9.78 11.01 -2.96
CA GLU A 38 8.65 10.60 -3.78
C GLU A 38 7.42 10.38 -2.91
N ARG A 39 6.28 10.96 -3.33
CA ARG A 39 4.99 10.82 -2.65
C ARG A 39 3.96 10.20 -3.58
N ARG A 40 3.02 9.45 -3.02
CA ARG A 40 1.90 8.89 -3.79
C ARG A 40 0.98 10.02 -4.27
N PRO A 41 0.40 9.91 -5.48
CA PRO A 41 -0.63 10.83 -5.93
C PRO A 41 -1.84 10.74 -4.98
N ILE A 42 -2.31 11.90 -4.54
CA ILE A 42 -3.45 12.00 -3.63
C ILE A 42 -4.73 12.06 -4.47
N ALA A 43 -5.70 11.20 -4.17
CA ALA A 43 -6.99 11.20 -4.85
C ALA A 43 -7.79 12.49 -4.60
N PRO A 44 -8.62 12.95 -5.56
CA PRO A 44 -9.53 14.07 -5.33
C PRO A 44 -10.48 13.75 -4.18
N GLY A 45 -10.62 14.67 -3.22
CA GLY A 45 -11.42 14.45 -2.01
C GLY A 45 -10.68 13.82 -0.83
N PHE A 46 -9.35 13.66 -0.90
CA PHE A 46 -8.56 13.27 0.26
C PHE A 46 -8.77 14.25 1.44
N ARG A 47 -9.09 13.68 2.60
CA ARG A 47 -9.30 14.43 3.84
C ARG A 47 -7.96 14.56 4.57
N GLY A 48 -7.33 15.71 4.40
CA GLY A 48 -6.06 16.06 5.04
C GLY A 48 -6.26 16.88 6.32
N GLN A 49 -5.33 17.82 6.53
CA GLN A 49 -5.40 18.76 7.64
C GLN A 49 -6.57 19.74 7.46
N HIS A 50 -7.36 19.90 8.51
CA HIS A 50 -8.47 20.86 8.52
C HIS A 50 -7.93 22.29 8.50
N ALA A 51 -8.53 23.13 7.65
CA ALA A 51 -8.23 24.55 7.56
C ALA A 51 -9.53 25.35 7.35
N LEU A 52 -9.61 26.53 7.98
CA LEU A 52 -10.74 27.44 7.81
C LEU A 52 -10.72 28.04 6.40
N ALA A 53 -11.81 27.88 5.66
CA ALA A 53 -11.98 28.49 4.36
C ALA A 53 -12.06 30.02 4.47
N LYS A 54 -11.38 30.71 3.55
CA LYS A 54 -11.43 32.16 3.40
C LYS A 54 -12.32 32.55 2.21
N ASP A 55 -12.91 33.74 2.28
CA ASP A 55 -13.69 34.35 1.21
C ASP A 55 -12.78 35.02 0.16
N SER A 56 -13.35 35.50 -0.96
CA SER A 56 -12.60 36.19 -2.03
C SER A 56 -11.83 37.43 -1.54
N MET A 57 -12.32 38.06 -0.46
CA MET A 57 -11.70 39.21 0.21
C MET A 57 -10.75 38.81 1.35
N GLY A 58 -10.44 37.53 1.53
CA GLY A 58 -9.51 37.03 2.57
C GLY A 58 -10.09 36.92 3.99
N ARG A 59 -11.35 37.29 4.22
CA ARG A 59 -12.06 37.12 5.51
C ARG A 59 -12.41 35.64 5.76
N ALA A 60 -12.52 35.23 7.01
CA ALA A 60 -12.94 33.87 7.36
C ALA A 60 -14.42 33.64 6.97
N LYS A 61 -14.75 32.45 6.43
CA LYS A 61 -16.15 32.07 6.12
C LYS A 61 -16.95 31.61 7.34
N CYS A 62 -16.27 31.25 8.44
CA CYS A 62 -16.94 30.82 9.66
C CYS A 62 -17.66 32.00 10.32
N VAL A 63 -18.95 31.82 10.63
CA VAL A 63 -19.79 32.80 11.36
C VAL A 63 -20.11 32.37 12.79
N GLY A 64 -19.56 31.23 13.24
CA GLY A 64 -19.84 30.71 14.59
C GLY A 64 -21.24 30.10 14.77
N CYS A 65 -21.83 29.53 13.71
CA CYS A 65 -23.19 28.94 13.76
C CYS A 65 -23.31 27.64 14.57
N GLY A 66 -22.19 27.02 14.97
CA GLY A 66 -22.18 25.78 15.76
C GLY A 66 -22.50 24.49 14.98
N LEU A 67 -22.76 24.54 13.67
CA LEU A 67 -23.12 23.35 12.87
C LEU A 67 -21.97 22.37 12.62
N CYS A 68 -20.73 22.81 12.78
CA CYS A 68 -19.54 21.97 12.60
C CYS A 68 -18.98 21.42 13.93
N ALA A 69 -19.57 21.81 15.06
CA ALA A 69 -19.23 21.31 16.40
C ALA A 69 -19.87 19.94 16.63
#